data_AF-A0A963BAD5-F1
#
_entry.id   AF-A0A963BAD5-F1
#
_cell.length_a   1.000
_cell.length_b   1.000
_cell.length_c   1.000
_cell.angle_alpha   90.00
_cell.angle_beta   90.00
_cell.angle_gamma   90.00
#
_symmetry.space_group_name_H-M   'P 1'
#
loop_
_entity.id
_entity.type
_entity.pdbx_description
1 polymer ?
#
loop_
_entity_poly.entity_id
_entity_poly.type
_entity_poly.pdbx_seq_one_letter_code
_entity_poly.pdbx_strand_id
1 'polypeptide(L)'
;MTRLSIIATAIMVAVVSAPAHTAAPEAPALYATGPFSPRTATTSLSVHERTAFALLEGILQSVESYVHANGCPTTAVSLPLEVYSDAFGSPNIVGDASLGNAPDVFKLEAVADNAGSFRGQHIDVKQTALPVLHFINGKLTANYVGRMTYNSANNMMVGNMAVDTIGINGQLNSFTGYVVKDFYKGEDNRQSGGDNELFLILDWGLQFLSKESYPVEKYWQRSKVRRSDAGEGKTAFVKDRLVGVTKCRITAALSGFNQPDIFWQSGTLKISLVAPADPVPEFIAIPSPSP
;
A
#
# COMPACT_ATOMS: atom_id res chain seq x y z
N MET A 1 26.65 33.77 -67.04
CA MET A 1 27.42 32.58 -66.65
C MET A 1 27.23 32.38 -65.15
N THR A 2 26.25 31.54 -64.79
CA THR A 2 26.44 30.21 -64.19
C THR A 2 26.77 30.24 -62.69
N ARG A 3 25.70 30.02 -61.90
CA ARG A 3 25.58 29.27 -60.63
C ARG A 3 26.84 29.14 -59.74
N LEU A 4 26.67 29.43 -58.45
CA LEU A 4 26.51 28.35 -57.46
C LEU A 4 25.94 28.88 -56.13
N SER A 5 24.82 28.29 -55.74
CA SER A 5 24.19 28.43 -54.43
C SER A 5 24.94 27.58 -53.41
N ILE A 6 25.30 28.14 -52.25
CA ILE A 6 25.61 27.36 -51.04
C ILE A 6 24.83 28.00 -49.89
N ILE A 7 23.66 27.42 -49.61
CA ILE A 7 22.92 27.68 -48.37
C ILE A 7 23.51 26.74 -47.34
N ALA A 8 24.31 27.27 -46.41
CA ALA A 8 24.74 26.53 -45.24
C ALA A 8 23.62 26.61 -44.18
N THR A 9 22.78 25.58 -44.15
CA THR A 9 21.75 25.41 -43.12
C THR A 9 22.43 25.02 -41.81
N ALA A 10 22.58 25.96 -40.89
CA ALA A 10 22.96 25.66 -39.51
C ALA A 10 21.75 25.08 -38.77
N ILE A 11 21.63 23.76 -38.74
CA ILE A 11 20.69 23.05 -37.87
C ILE A 11 21.28 23.12 -36.46
N MET A 12 20.90 24.14 -35.69
CA MET A 12 21.06 24.08 -34.23
C MET A 12 20.03 23.09 -33.70
N VAL A 13 20.50 21.87 -33.47
CA VAL A 13 19.79 20.85 -32.69
C VAL A 13 19.74 21.36 -31.24
N ALA A 14 18.64 22.01 -30.88
CA ALA A 14 18.30 22.20 -29.48
C ALA A 14 17.95 20.83 -28.91
N VAL A 15 18.91 20.20 -28.22
CA VAL A 15 18.66 19.06 -27.35
C VAL A 15 17.88 19.60 -26.16
N VAL A 16 16.56 19.67 -26.29
CA VAL A 16 15.68 19.81 -25.13
C VAL A 16 15.67 18.45 -24.47
N SER A 17 16.60 18.23 -23.55
CA SER A 17 16.49 17.17 -22.56
C SER A 17 15.30 17.54 -21.66
N ALA A 18 14.09 17.17 -22.10
CA ALA A 18 12.94 17.12 -21.23
C ALA A 18 13.30 16.16 -20.08
N PRO A 19 13.15 16.55 -18.80
CA PRO A 19 13.15 15.54 -17.75
C PRO A 19 12.06 14.54 -18.12
N ALA A 20 12.39 13.26 -18.09
CA ALA A 20 11.40 12.21 -18.16
C ALA A 20 10.38 12.46 -17.04
N HIS A 21 9.30 13.16 -17.36
CA HIS A 21 8.10 13.15 -16.56
C HIS A 21 7.60 11.72 -16.63
N THR A 22 7.95 10.93 -15.63
CA THR A 22 7.17 9.76 -15.26
C THR A 22 5.79 10.28 -14.92
N ALA A 23 4.94 10.40 -15.94
CA ALA A 23 3.54 10.72 -15.78
C ALA A 23 3.04 9.78 -14.69
N ALA A 24 2.52 10.35 -13.60
CA ALA A 24 1.84 9.56 -12.60
C ALA A 24 0.82 8.69 -13.34
N PRO A 25 0.76 7.37 -13.09
CA PRO A 25 -0.15 6.52 -13.82
C PRO A 25 -1.56 7.08 -13.64
N GLU A 26 -2.16 7.48 -14.76
CA GLU A 26 -3.58 7.85 -14.80
C GLU A 26 -4.37 6.75 -14.12
N ALA A 27 -5.42 7.12 -13.38
CA ALA A 27 -6.36 6.12 -12.89
C ALA A 27 -6.79 5.28 -14.10
N PRO A 28 -6.53 3.95 -14.12
CA PRO A 28 -6.92 3.09 -15.21
C PRO A 28 -8.40 3.31 -15.44
N ALA A 29 -8.80 3.48 -16.70
CA ALA A 29 -10.21 3.41 -17.01
C ALA A 29 -10.77 2.12 -16.37
N LEU A 30 -12.02 2.14 -15.88
CA LEU A 30 -12.66 0.96 -15.27
C LEU A 30 -12.58 -0.31 -16.15
N TYR A 31 -12.28 -0.15 -17.45
CA TYR A 31 -12.11 -1.19 -18.46
C TYR A 31 -10.76 -1.10 -19.22
N ALA A 32 -9.80 -0.30 -18.76
CA ALA A 32 -8.44 -0.35 -19.27
C ALA A 32 -7.83 -1.67 -18.84
N THR A 33 -7.12 -2.33 -19.76
CA THR A 33 -6.21 -3.41 -19.37
C THR A 33 -5.28 -2.88 -18.30
N GLY A 34 -5.26 -3.53 -17.13
CA GLY A 34 -4.32 -3.21 -16.06
C GLY A 34 -2.86 -3.25 -16.54
N PRO A 35 -1.89 -2.94 -15.68
CA PRO A 35 -0.48 -3.11 -16.04
C PRO A 35 -0.26 -4.50 -16.68
N PHE A 36 0.60 -4.56 -17.71
CA PHE A 36 0.87 -5.79 -18.46
C PHE A 36 0.99 -7.00 -17.52
N SER A 37 0.29 -8.10 -17.87
CA SER A 37 0.38 -9.35 -17.12
C SER A 37 1.86 -9.71 -16.88
N PRO A 38 2.27 -9.98 -15.64
CA PRO A 38 3.68 -10.06 -15.28
C PRO A 38 4.39 -11.18 -16.04
N ARG A 39 5.62 -10.91 -16.50
CA ARG A 39 6.51 -11.90 -17.12
C ARG A 39 6.96 -13.01 -16.14
N THR A 40 6.82 -12.80 -14.83
CA THR A 40 7.20 -13.77 -13.79
C THR A 40 6.26 -13.69 -12.58
N ALA A 41 5.63 -14.81 -12.24
CA ALA A 41 4.58 -14.93 -11.23
C ALA A 41 5.07 -15.13 -9.78
N THR A 42 6.38 -15.03 -9.52
CA THR A 42 6.95 -15.29 -8.19
C THR A 42 7.58 -14.00 -7.64
N THR A 43 6.84 -13.28 -6.81
CA THR A 43 7.33 -12.10 -6.08
C THR A 43 8.20 -12.43 -4.87
N SER A 44 8.38 -13.73 -4.59
CA SER A 44 9.17 -14.28 -3.48
C SER A 44 9.07 -13.48 -2.18
N LEU A 45 7.85 -13.06 -1.82
CA LEU A 45 7.61 -12.34 -0.57
C LEU A 45 8.10 -13.20 0.60
N SER A 46 8.81 -12.59 1.55
CA SER A 46 9.09 -13.28 2.81
C SER A 46 7.81 -13.40 3.63
N VAL A 47 7.79 -14.29 4.63
CA VAL A 47 6.64 -14.35 5.55
C VAL A 47 6.50 -13.02 6.30
N HIS A 48 7.61 -12.38 6.67
CA HIS A 48 7.65 -11.08 7.34
C HIS A 48 7.03 -9.97 6.48
N GLU A 49 7.34 -9.93 5.18
CA GLU A 49 6.71 -8.98 4.25
C GLU A 49 5.21 -9.25 4.14
N ARG A 50 4.79 -10.52 4.05
CA ARG A 50 3.36 -10.86 3.99
C ARG A 50 2.62 -10.42 5.26
N THR A 51 3.21 -10.61 6.43
CA THR A 51 2.67 -10.17 7.73
C THR A 51 2.58 -8.65 7.80
N ALA A 52 3.66 -7.95 7.44
CA ALA A 52 3.67 -6.49 7.42
C ALA A 52 2.65 -5.91 6.43
N PHE A 53 2.50 -6.49 5.25
CA PHE A 53 1.51 -6.06 4.27
C PHE A 53 0.08 -6.35 4.72
N ALA A 54 -0.15 -7.44 5.45
CA ALA A 54 -1.45 -7.73 6.06
C ALA A 54 -1.81 -6.71 7.17
N LEU A 55 -0.83 -6.33 8.00
CA LEU A 55 -0.98 -5.27 9.00
C LEU A 55 -1.28 -3.92 8.34
N LEU A 56 -0.50 -3.53 7.33
CA LEU A 56 -0.71 -2.30 6.57
C LEU A 56 -2.09 -2.27 5.92
N GLU A 57 -2.51 -3.38 5.36
CA GLU A 57 -3.86 -3.53 4.84
C GLU A 57 -4.88 -3.22 5.94
N GLY A 58 -4.80 -3.88 7.09
CA GLY A 58 -5.75 -3.66 8.19
C GLY A 58 -5.78 -2.23 8.71
N ILE A 59 -4.62 -1.56 8.80
CA ILE A 59 -4.55 -0.13 9.13
C ILE A 59 -5.33 0.68 8.07
N LEU A 60 -5.06 0.43 6.78
CA LEU A 60 -5.72 1.15 5.70
C LEU A 60 -7.22 0.89 5.66
N GLN A 61 -7.70 -0.35 5.86
CA GLN A 61 -9.14 -0.64 5.88
C GLN A 61 -9.84 0.01 7.09
N SER A 62 -9.15 0.15 8.22
CA SER A 62 -9.65 0.89 9.39
C SER A 62 -9.69 2.41 9.15
N VAL A 63 -8.75 2.94 8.38
CA VAL A 63 -8.81 4.35 7.96
C VAL A 63 -9.94 4.56 6.95
N GLU A 64 -10.22 3.61 6.07
CA GLU A 64 -11.39 3.68 5.18
C GLU A 64 -12.71 3.70 5.96
N SER A 65 -12.85 2.89 7.02
CA SER A 65 -14.05 2.94 7.88
C SER A 65 -14.19 4.28 8.60
N TYR A 66 -13.08 4.87 9.04
CA TYR A 66 -13.04 6.24 9.52
C TYR A 66 -13.53 7.25 8.47
N VAL A 67 -13.01 7.18 7.24
CA VAL A 67 -13.40 8.07 6.13
C VAL A 67 -14.86 7.89 5.74
N HIS A 68 -15.37 6.65 5.76
CA HIS A 68 -16.79 6.38 5.51
C HIS A 68 -17.65 7.01 6.61
N ALA A 69 -17.31 6.76 7.87
CA ALA A 69 -18.12 7.17 9.02
C ALA A 69 -18.08 8.69 9.30
N ASN A 70 -16.98 9.36 8.94
CA ASN A 70 -16.72 10.76 9.29
C ASN A 70 -16.53 11.69 8.07
N GLY A 71 -16.48 11.14 6.85
CA GLY A 71 -16.13 11.87 5.65
C GLY A 71 -14.62 12.04 5.47
N CYS A 72 -14.22 12.41 4.25
CA CYS A 72 -12.82 12.79 3.99
C CYS A 72 -12.53 14.16 4.63
N PRO A 73 -11.41 14.32 5.37
CA PRO A 73 -11.10 15.58 6.03
C PRO A 73 -10.79 16.68 4.99
N THR A 74 -11.28 17.89 5.24
CA THR A 74 -11.06 19.06 4.36
C THR A 74 -9.61 19.53 4.40
N THR A 75 -8.98 19.46 5.57
CA THR A 75 -7.54 19.64 5.75
C THR A 75 -6.87 18.28 5.82
N ALA A 76 -5.77 18.09 5.09
CA ALA A 76 -5.05 16.83 5.10
C ALA A 76 -4.64 16.44 6.54
N VAL A 77 -4.93 15.20 6.92
CA VAL A 77 -4.53 14.61 8.19
C VAL A 77 -3.28 13.79 7.96
N SER A 78 -2.29 13.89 8.85
CA SER A 78 -1.07 13.09 8.80
C SER A 78 -0.85 12.44 10.16
N LEU A 79 -0.78 11.11 10.18
CA LEU A 79 -0.61 10.30 11.38
C LEU A 79 0.71 9.52 11.25
N PRO A 80 1.54 9.45 12.29
CA PRO A 80 2.69 8.56 12.29
C PRO A 80 2.20 7.10 12.15
N LEU A 81 2.95 6.31 11.40
CA LEU A 81 2.68 4.91 11.16
C LEU A 81 3.97 4.12 11.35
N GLU A 82 3.89 3.03 12.10
CA GLU A 82 4.97 2.08 12.30
C GLU A 82 4.45 0.66 12.10
N VAL A 83 5.22 -0.17 11.40
CA VAL A 83 4.92 -1.57 11.16
C VAL A 83 6.16 -2.41 11.37
N TYR A 84 5.96 -3.50 12.10
CA TYR A 84 6.98 -4.45 12.50
C TYR A 84 6.51 -5.88 12.25
N SER A 85 7.40 -6.75 11.78
CA SER A 85 7.22 -8.19 11.79
C SER A 85 8.56 -8.91 11.87
N ASP A 86 8.64 -9.89 12.76
CA ASP A 86 9.81 -10.71 13.01
C ASP A 86 9.44 -12.17 13.36
N ALA A 87 10.47 -12.99 13.56
CA ALA A 87 10.33 -14.34 14.11
C ALA A 87 10.99 -14.50 15.49
N PHE A 88 11.51 -13.41 16.10
CA PHE A 88 12.31 -13.53 17.32
C PHE A 88 11.42 -13.79 18.54
N GLY A 89 11.61 -14.95 19.19
CA GLY A 89 10.95 -15.26 20.46
C GLY A 89 9.55 -15.89 20.35
N SER A 90 9.09 -16.23 19.15
CA SER A 90 7.82 -16.94 18.92
C SER A 90 8.02 -18.12 17.93
N PRO A 91 7.30 -19.24 18.11
CA PRO A 91 7.34 -20.34 17.14
C PRO A 91 6.68 -19.96 15.79
N ASN A 92 5.84 -18.92 15.78
CA ASN A 92 5.19 -18.36 14.59
C ASN A 92 5.67 -16.93 14.36
N ILE A 93 5.67 -16.48 13.10
CA ILE A 93 5.96 -15.08 12.79
C ILE A 93 4.83 -14.19 13.31
N VAL A 94 5.22 -13.18 14.06
CA VAL A 94 4.32 -12.16 14.64
C VAL A 94 4.62 -10.82 14.02
N GLY A 95 3.68 -9.89 14.15
CA GLY A 95 3.92 -8.51 13.78
C GLY A 95 2.96 -7.57 14.49
N ASP A 96 3.36 -6.32 14.55
CA ASP A 96 2.62 -5.24 15.18
C ASP A 96 2.59 -4.03 14.24
N ALA A 97 1.49 -3.29 14.27
CA ALA A 97 1.39 -2.00 13.62
C ALA A 97 0.75 -0.99 14.56
N SER A 98 1.22 0.26 14.48
CA SER A 98 0.63 1.37 15.21
C SER A 98 0.43 2.59 14.30
N LEU A 99 -0.72 3.23 14.45
CA LEU A 99 -1.11 4.44 13.74
C LEU A 99 -1.48 5.51 14.77
N GLY A 100 -0.89 6.70 14.65
CA GLY A 100 -1.12 7.80 15.58
C GLY A 100 -0.16 7.80 16.77
N ASN A 101 -0.34 8.77 17.66
CA ASN A 101 0.44 8.94 18.88
C ASN A 101 -0.51 8.86 20.09
N ALA A 102 -0.01 8.39 21.23
CA ALA A 102 -0.78 8.44 22.46
C ALA A 102 -1.28 9.88 22.76
N PRO A 103 -2.54 10.07 23.19
CA PRO A 103 -3.53 9.04 23.53
C PRO A 103 -4.31 8.46 22.33
N ASP A 104 -4.23 9.09 21.16
CA ASP A 104 -4.97 8.70 19.94
C ASP A 104 -4.16 7.70 19.09
N VAL A 105 -4.11 6.45 19.54
CA VAL A 105 -3.37 5.39 18.85
C VAL A 105 -4.29 4.23 18.45
N PHE A 106 -4.16 3.77 17.22
CA PHE A 106 -4.75 2.54 16.73
C PHE A 106 -3.65 1.49 16.56
N LYS A 107 -3.81 0.30 17.15
CA LYS A 107 -2.79 -0.75 17.10
C LYS A 107 -3.38 -2.07 16.67
N LEU A 108 -2.64 -2.77 15.82
CA LEU A 108 -2.95 -4.10 15.33
C LEU A 108 -1.79 -5.03 15.66
N GLU A 109 -2.12 -6.29 15.92
CA GLU A 109 -1.20 -7.41 16.02
C GLU A 109 -1.59 -8.44 14.94
N ALA A 110 -0.59 -9.15 14.43
CA ALA A 110 -0.78 -10.19 13.43
C ALA A 110 -0.01 -11.45 13.77
N VAL A 111 -0.57 -12.59 13.38
CA VAL A 111 0.07 -13.90 13.50
C VAL A 111 -0.03 -14.61 12.15
N ALA A 112 1.11 -15.03 11.62
CA ALA A 112 1.17 -15.81 10.39
C ALA A 112 1.05 -17.31 10.69
N ASP A 113 0.13 -17.97 10.01
CA ASP A 113 0.04 -19.43 10.01
C ASP A 113 1.20 -20.05 9.21
N ASN A 114 1.47 -21.33 9.44
CA ASN A 114 2.38 -22.08 8.59
C ASN A 114 1.84 -22.15 7.14
N ALA A 115 2.72 -21.94 6.16
CA ALA A 115 2.34 -22.05 4.76
C ALA A 115 1.94 -23.50 4.42
N GLY A 116 0.71 -23.68 3.93
CA GLY A 116 0.24 -24.97 3.44
C GLY A 116 0.75 -25.20 2.02
N SER A 117 1.28 -26.40 1.75
CA SER A 117 1.93 -26.79 0.47
C SER A 117 1.09 -26.58 -0.80
N PHE A 118 -0.21 -26.30 -0.68
CA PHE A 118 -1.12 -26.04 -1.80
C PHE A 118 -2.11 -24.89 -1.58
N ARG A 119 -2.21 -24.36 -0.36
CA ARG A 119 -3.23 -23.35 0.02
C ARG A 119 -2.65 -21.96 0.23
N GLY A 120 -1.32 -21.83 0.21
CA GLY A 120 -0.62 -20.59 0.49
C GLY A 120 -0.52 -20.33 1.99
N GLN A 121 -0.64 -19.07 2.41
CA GLN A 121 -0.46 -18.67 3.82
C GLN A 121 -1.59 -17.77 4.29
N HIS A 122 -2.12 -18.06 5.48
CA HIS A 122 -3.08 -17.21 6.17
C HIS A 122 -2.37 -16.36 7.22
N ILE A 123 -2.86 -15.13 7.39
CA ILE A 123 -2.39 -14.19 8.40
C ILE A 123 -3.61 -13.57 9.04
N ASP A 124 -3.77 -13.84 10.33
CA ASP A 124 -4.82 -13.26 11.15
C ASP A 124 -4.33 -11.95 11.73
N VAL A 125 -5.13 -10.89 11.57
CA VAL A 125 -4.84 -9.55 12.07
C VAL A 125 -5.96 -9.15 13.00
N LYS A 126 -5.62 -8.73 14.20
CA LYS A 126 -6.60 -8.29 15.20
C LYS A 126 -6.14 -7.00 15.84
N GLN A 127 -7.10 -6.23 16.32
CA GLN A 127 -6.83 -5.11 17.18
C GLN A 127 -6.26 -5.59 18.51
N THR A 128 -5.22 -4.91 19.01
CA THR A 128 -4.68 -5.23 20.33
C THR A 128 -5.77 -5.03 21.39
N ALA A 129 -5.86 -5.95 22.35
CA ALA A 129 -6.93 -5.93 23.33
C ALA A 129 -6.84 -4.75 24.34
N LEU A 130 -7.97 -4.49 25.01
CA LEU A 130 -8.11 -3.59 26.15
C LEU A 130 -6.99 -3.81 27.20
N PRO A 131 -6.59 -2.77 27.97
CA PRO A 131 -7.37 -1.59 28.37
C PRO A 131 -7.25 -0.35 27.48
N VAL A 132 -6.51 -0.42 26.37
CA VAL A 132 -6.29 0.74 25.50
C VAL A 132 -7.51 0.94 24.59
N LEU A 133 -8.20 2.08 24.73
CA LEU A 133 -9.14 2.53 23.72
C LEU A 133 -8.35 3.03 22.51
N HIS A 134 -8.84 2.70 21.32
CA HIS A 134 -8.13 3.00 20.10
C HIS A 134 -8.83 4.05 19.28
N PHE A 135 -8.05 4.98 18.74
CA PHE A 135 -8.58 6.11 18.01
C PHE A 135 -7.82 6.29 16.70
N ILE A 136 -8.56 6.69 15.67
CA ILE A 136 -8.01 7.21 14.43
C ILE A 136 -8.43 8.66 14.37
N ASN A 137 -7.46 9.57 14.53
CA ASN A 137 -7.68 11.02 14.49
C ASN A 137 -8.85 11.47 15.40
N GLY A 138 -8.80 11.10 16.68
CA GLY A 138 -9.81 11.43 17.70
C GLY A 138 -11.15 10.69 17.58
N LYS A 139 -11.28 9.69 16.69
CA LYS A 139 -12.49 8.88 16.54
C LYS A 139 -12.25 7.44 16.95
N LEU A 140 -13.05 6.96 17.89
CA LEU A 140 -13.02 5.59 18.37
C LEU A 140 -13.15 4.61 17.21
N THR A 141 -12.17 3.72 17.07
CA THR A 141 -12.16 2.63 16.11
C THR A 141 -11.84 1.35 16.87
N ALA A 142 -12.75 0.38 16.85
CA ALA A 142 -12.74 -0.77 17.74
C ALA A 142 -13.03 -2.08 16.99
N ASN A 143 -12.76 -3.19 17.66
CA ASN A 143 -13.11 -4.54 17.21
C ASN A 143 -12.60 -4.89 15.80
N TYR A 144 -11.45 -4.33 15.37
CA TYR A 144 -10.85 -4.75 14.11
C TYR A 144 -10.45 -6.23 14.19
N VAL A 145 -10.97 -7.02 13.25
CA VAL A 145 -10.57 -8.40 13.00
C VAL A 145 -10.51 -8.60 11.51
N GLY A 146 -9.42 -9.16 11.00
CA GLY A 146 -9.27 -9.48 9.60
C GLY A 146 -8.44 -10.73 9.38
N ARG A 147 -8.64 -11.35 8.22
CA ARG A 147 -7.84 -12.48 7.74
C ARG A 147 -7.38 -12.20 6.33
N MET A 148 -6.07 -12.26 6.12
CA MET A 148 -5.43 -12.11 4.82
C MET A 148 -4.89 -13.47 4.37
N THR A 149 -5.16 -13.84 3.13
CA THR A 149 -4.74 -15.12 2.54
C THR A 149 -3.93 -14.84 1.30
N TYR A 150 -2.68 -15.28 1.34
CA TYR A 150 -1.80 -15.32 0.18
C TYR A 150 -1.94 -16.68 -0.50
N ASN A 151 -1.99 -16.70 -1.83
CA ASN A 151 -1.96 -17.96 -2.56
C ASN A 151 -0.57 -18.62 -2.53
N SER A 152 -0.47 -19.87 -2.98
CA SER A 152 0.80 -20.62 -2.96
C SER A 152 1.91 -20.01 -3.84
N ALA A 153 1.54 -19.23 -4.86
CA ALA A 153 2.50 -18.49 -5.69
C ALA A 153 2.96 -17.17 -5.05
N ASN A 154 2.35 -16.75 -3.92
CA ASN A 154 2.57 -15.48 -3.23
C ASN A 154 2.37 -14.24 -4.08
N ASN A 155 1.63 -14.35 -5.19
CA ASN A 155 1.37 -13.27 -6.12
C ASN A 155 -0.05 -12.71 -6.01
N MET A 156 -0.89 -13.26 -5.14
CA MET A 156 -2.23 -12.76 -4.88
C MET A 156 -2.50 -12.80 -3.38
N MET A 157 -3.07 -11.72 -2.85
CA MET A 157 -3.64 -11.64 -1.50
C MET A 157 -5.13 -11.34 -1.59
N VAL A 158 -5.90 -12.13 -0.85
CA VAL A 158 -7.34 -11.97 -0.66
C VAL A 158 -7.59 -11.78 0.82
N GLY A 159 -8.45 -10.84 1.19
CA GLY A 159 -8.70 -10.55 2.59
C GLY A 159 -10.14 -10.19 2.87
N ASN A 160 -10.55 -10.48 4.10
CA ASN A 160 -11.81 -10.04 4.67
C ASN A 160 -11.57 -9.43 6.05
N MET A 161 -12.34 -8.40 6.40
CA MET A 161 -12.28 -7.77 7.71
C MET A 161 -13.65 -7.36 8.23
N ALA A 162 -13.71 -7.13 9.53
CA ALA A 162 -14.73 -6.38 10.22
C ALA A 162 -14.07 -5.33 11.13
N VAL A 163 -14.68 -4.15 11.24
CA VAL A 163 -14.23 -3.08 12.13
C VAL A 163 -15.39 -2.18 12.52
N ASP A 164 -15.35 -1.67 13.73
CA ASP A 164 -16.31 -0.71 14.24
C ASP A 164 -15.69 0.69 14.29
N THR A 165 -16.43 1.72 13.83
CA THR A 165 -15.94 3.10 13.89
C THR A 165 -17.05 4.07 14.27
N ILE A 166 -16.75 4.97 15.21
CA ILE A 166 -17.72 5.99 15.64
C ILE A 166 -17.94 7.00 14.50
N GLY A 167 -19.20 7.19 14.13
CA GLY A 167 -19.60 8.14 13.10
C GLY A 167 -19.85 9.54 13.62
N ILE A 168 -20.16 10.45 12.69
CA ILE A 168 -20.54 11.84 13.00
C ILE A 168 -21.73 11.96 13.95
N ASN A 169 -22.60 10.94 13.99
CA ASN A 169 -23.77 10.87 14.87
C ASN A 169 -23.43 10.37 16.29
N GLY A 170 -22.15 10.13 16.60
CA GLY A 170 -21.70 9.61 17.89
C GLY A 170 -22.03 8.14 18.12
N GLN A 171 -22.57 7.43 17.12
CA GLN A 171 -22.86 6.00 17.21
C GLN A 171 -21.76 5.18 16.54
N LEU A 172 -21.53 4.01 17.10
CA LEU A 172 -20.61 3.03 16.52
C LEU A 172 -21.26 2.40 15.28
N ASN A 173 -20.55 2.41 14.16
CA ASN A 173 -20.97 1.78 12.92
C ASN A 173 -20.08 0.58 12.65
N SER A 174 -20.69 -0.57 12.35
CA SER A 174 -19.97 -1.78 11.96
C SER A 174 -19.77 -1.82 10.45
N PHE A 175 -18.54 -2.08 10.05
CA PHE A 175 -18.11 -2.17 8.67
C PHE A 175 -17.53 -3.55 8.39
N THR A 176 -17.79 -4.03 7.18
CA THR A 176 -17.12 -5.19 6.62
C THR A 176 -16.37 -4.79 5.35
N GLY A 177 -15.16 -5.32 5.21
CA GLY A 177 -14.28 -5.01 4.10
C GLY A 177 -13.79 -6.28 3.42
N TYR A 178 -13.56 -6.18 2.13
CA TYR A 178 -12.93 -7.24 1.35
C TYR A 178 -11.91 -6.64 0.40
N VAL A 179 -10.76 -7.29 0.30
CA VAL A 179 -9.65 -6.85 -0.57
C VAL A 179 -9.21 -8.02 -1.44
N VAL A 180 -8.94 -7.70 -2.71
CA VAL A 180 -8.23 -8.60 -3.63
C VAL A 180 -7.13 -7.77 -4.29
N LYS A 181 -5.88 -8.23 -4.14
CA LYS A 181 -4.74 -7.59 -4.78
C LYS A 181 -3.76 -8.61 -5.30
N ASP A 182 -3.11 -8.24 -6.39
CA ASP A 182 -2.05 -9.01 -7.00
C ASP A 182 -0.72 -8.29 -6.79
N PHE A 183 0.34 -9.08 -6.58
CA PHE A 183 1.70 -8.61 -6.47
C PHE A 183 2.48 -8.93 -7.73
N TYR A 184 3.36 -8.01 -8.11
CA TYR A 184 4.11 -8.02 -9.33
C TYR A 184 5.57 -7.73 -9.02
N LYS A 185 6.48 -8.45 -9.68
CA LYS A 185 7.89 -8.09 -9.75
C LYS A 185 8.04 -6.95 -10.76
N GLY A 186 8.51 -5.79 -10.31
CA GLY A 186 8.89 -4.65 -11.16
C GLY A 186 10.11 -4.98 -12.00
N GLU A 187 10.49 -4.08 -12.91
CA GLU A 187 11.60 -4.31 -13.84
C GLU A 187 12.88 -4.77 -13.12
N ASP A 188 13.39 -5.91 -13.59
CA ASP A 188 14.57 -6.60 -13.09
C ASP A 188 15.79 -5.81 -13.60
N ASN A 189 16.31 -4.86 -12.82
CA ASN A 189 17.60 -4.23 -13.10
C ASN A 189 18.71 -5.28 -12.84
N ARG A 190 18.76 -6.31 -13.69
CA ARG A 190 19.78 -7.36 -13.63
C ARG A 190 21.13 -6.75 -13.95
N GLN A 191 21.91 -6.42 -12.93
CA GLN A 191 23.33 -6.72 -13.02
C GLN A 191 23.46 -8.23 -13.17
N SER A 192 24.06 -8.64 -14.28
CA SER A 192 24.35 -10.05 -14.55
C SER A 192 25.34 -10.55 -13.49
N GLY A 193 24.84 -11.13 -12.40
CA GLY A 193 25.63 -11.77 -11.35
C GLY A 193 25.30 -11.42 -9.88
N GLY A 194 24.33 -10.52 -9.61
CA GLY A 194 23.92 -10.15 -8.24
C GLY A 194 22.60 -10.76 -7.78
N ASP A 195 22.43 -10.95 -6.47
CA ASP A 195 21.33 -11.68 -5.81
C ASP A 195 19.92 -11.38 -6.36
N ASN A 196 19.19 -12.43 -6.72
CA ASN A 196 17.85 -12.41 -7.35
C ASN A 196 16.72 -11.78 -6.49
N GLU A 197 17.02 -11.16 -5.36
CA GLU A 197 16.06 -10.76 -4.32
C GLU A 197 15.81 -9.25 -4.22
N LEU A 198 16.60 -8.41 -4.91
CA LEU A 198 16.56 -6.93 -4.78
C LEU A 198 15.70 -6.22 -5.84
N PHE A 199 14.53 -6.77 -6.16
CA PHE A 199 13.61 -6.16 -7.11
C PHE A 199 12.55 -5.28 -6.44
N LEU A 200 11.92 -4.41 -7.23
CA LEU A 200 10.73 -3.69 -6.80
C LEU A 200 9.55 -4.66 -6.72
N ILE A 201 8.80 -4.60 -5.63
CA ILE A 201 7.51 -5.27 -5.50
C ILE A 201 6.45 -4.20 -5.75
N LEU A 202 5.56 -4.46 -6.70
CA LEU A 202 4.41 -3.61 -6.98
C LEU A 202 3.15 -4.38 -6.60
N ASP A 203 2.13 -3.71 -6.07
CA ASP A 203 0.79 -4.29 -5.98
C ASP A 203 -0.26 -3.42 -6.65
N TRP A 204 -1.30 -4.09 -7.13
CA TRP A 204 -2.51 -3.47 -7.63
C TRP A 204 -3.70 -4.27 -7.15
N GLY A 205 -4.74 -3.58 -6.70
CA GLY A 205 -5.90 -4.26 -6.16
C GLY A 205 -7.16 -3.42 -6.17
N LEU A 206 -8.27 -4.11 -5.93
CA LEU A 206 -9.56 -3.51 -5.65
C LEU A 206 -9.98 -3.90 -4.25
N GLN A 207 -10.52 -2.92 -3.54
CA GLN A 207 -11.10 -3.12 -2.25
C GLN A 207 -12.51 -2.58 -2.24
N PHE A 208 -13.36 -3.23 -1.46
CA PHE A 208 -14.62 -2.66 -1.09
C PHE A 208 -14.85 -2.65 0.42
N LEU A 209 -15.58 -1.63 0.86
CA LEU A 209 -15.97 -1.42 2.25
C LEU A 209 -17.48 -1.16 2.27
N SER A 210 -18.20 -1.86 3.15
CA SER A 210 -19.63 -1.70 3.31
C SER A 210 -20.00 -1.57 4.78
N LYS A 211 -20.96 -0.68 5.05
CA LYS A 211 -21.78 -0.75 6.25
C LYS A 211 -23.01 -1.63 5.94
N GLU A 212 -23.50 -2.36 6.92
CA GLU A 212 -24.71 -3.18 6.76
C GLU A 212 -25.87 -2.32 6.21
N SER A 213 -26.53 -2.80 5.16
CA SER A 213 -27.65 -2.14 4.48
C SER A 213 -27.32 -0.81 3.73
N TYR A 214 -26.04 -0.49 3.50
CA TYR A 214 -25.63 0.72 2.76
C TYR A 214 -24.85 0.39 1.48
N PRO A 215 -24.77 1.34 0.51
CA PRO A 215 -23.99 1.14 -0.71
C PRO A 215 -22.51 0.89 -0.41
N VAL A 216 -21.93 0.00 -1.21
CA VAL A 216 -20.55 -0.43 -1.11
C VAL A 216 -19.62 0.68 -1.62
N GLU A 217 -18.72 1.18 -0.78
CA GLU A 217 -17.61 2.02 -1.21
C GLU A 217 -16.56 1.16 -1.90
N LYS A 218 -15.96 1.69 -2.96
CA LYS A 218 -14.91 1.03 -3.71
C LYS A 218 -13.64 1.87 -3.67
N TYR A 219 -12.54 1.20 -3.41
CA TYR A 219 -11.20 1.77 -3.39
C TYR A 219 -10.35 1.06 -4.43
N TRP A 220 -9.56 1.88 -5.12
CA TRP A 220 -8.47 1.40 -5.94
C TRP A 220 -7.17 1.50 -5.16
N GLN A 221 -6.40 0.41 -5.15
CA GLN A 221 -5.15 0.33 -4.43
C GLN A 221 -3.98 0.14 -5.38
N ARG A 222 -2.88 0.78 -5.03
CA ARG A 222 -1.55 0.54 -5.57
C ARG A 222 -0.50 0.61 -4.48
N SER A 223 0.51 -0.25 -4.54
CA SER A 223 1.69 -0.14 -3.69
C SER A 223 2.99 -0.33 -4.47
N LYS A 224 4.06 0.23 -3.91
CA LYS A 224 5.42 0.10 -4.40
C LYS A 224 6.34 -0.09 -3.22
N VAL A 225 7.12 -1.16 -3.27
CA VAL A 225 8.02 -1.57 -2.20
C VAL A 225 9.40 -1.86 -2.77
N ARG A 226 10.42 -1.41 -2.04
CA ARG A 226 11.82 -1.69 -2.29
C ARG A 226 12.42 -2.28 -1.01
N ARG A 227 13.02 -3.46 -1.13
CA ARG A 227 13.78 -4.09 -0.04
C ARG A 227 15.05 -3.30 0.29
N SER A 228 15.61 -3.55 1.47
CA SER A 228 16.87 -2.94 1.91
C SER A 228 18.05 -3.54 1.16
N ASP A 229 18.92 -2.70 0.61
CA ASP A 229 20.10 -3.04 -0.20
C ASP A 229 21.33 -2.24 0.27
N ALA A 230 21.77 -2.47 1.50
CA ALA A 230 22.72 -1.63 2.25
C ALA A 230 22.21 -0.20 2.57
N GLY A 231 21.05 0.20 2.05
CA GLY A 231 20.27 1.38 2.50
C GLY A 231 18.88 1.00 3.04
N GLU A 232 18.12 2.01 3.46
CA GLU A 232 16.74 1.82 3.96
C GLU A 232 15.80 1.30 2.87
N GLY A 233 15.11 0.20 3.14
CA GLY A 233 13.91 -0.19 2.39
C GLY A 233 12.85 0.91 2.42
N LYS A 234 11.99 0.93 1.40
CA LYS A 234 10.92 1.92 1.27
C LYS A 234 9.62 1.25 0.85
N THR A 235 8.51 1.72 1.40
CA THR A 235 7.17 1.22 1.11
C THR A 235 6.23 2.39 0.92
N ALA A 236 5.47 2.40 -0.17
CA ALA A 236 4.39 3.34 -0.41
C ALA A 236 3.11 2.59 -0.75
N PHE A 237 2.02 2.88 -0.03
CA PHE A 237 0.66 2.44 -0.34
C PHE A 237 -0.19 3.65 -0.68
N VAL A 238 -1.06 3.50 -1.67
CA VAL A 238 -2.03 4.51 -2.06
C VAL A 238 -3.37 3.84 -2.25
N LYS A 239 -4.39 4.40 -1.60
CA LYS A 239 -5.78 4.05 -1.81
C LYS A 239 -6.57 5.26 -2.22
N ASP A 240 -7.18 5.15 -3.39
CA ASP A 240 -8.02 6.16 -3.98
C ASP A 240 -9.48 5.72 -3.93
N ARG A 241 -10.32 6.53 -3.29
CA ARG A 241 -11.76 6.26 -3.24
C ARG A 241 -12.38 6.51 -4.61
N LEU A 242 -12.90 5.46 -5.23
CA LEU A 242 -13.54 5.51 -6.55
C LEU A 242 -15.03 5.83 -6.49
N VAL A 243 -15.72 5.31 -5.48
CA VAL A 243 -17.17 5.47 -5.32
C VAL A 243 -17.47 6.01 -3.93
N GLY A 244 -18.24 7.10 -3.87
CA GLY A 244 -18.54 7.76 -2.62
C GLY A 244 -19.09 9.17 -2.69
N VAL A 245 -19.43 9.71 -1.53
CA VAL A 245 -19.94 11.08 -1.38
C VAL A 245 -18.84 12.12 -1.61
N THR A 246 -17.60 11.79 -1.26
CA THR A 246 -16.43 12.68 -1.42
C THR A 246 -15.24 11.91 -1.99
N LYS A 247 -14.44 12.59 -2.81
CA LYS A 247 -13.12 12.08 -3.24
C LYS A 247 -12.20 11.99 -2.02
N CYS A 248 -11.42 10.93 -1.89
CA CYS A 248 -10.48 10.80 -0.79
C CYS A 248 -9.32 9.90 -1.19
N ARG A 249 -8.12 10.29 -0.76
CA ARG A 249 -6.89 9.51 -0.89
C ARG A 249 -6.31 9.23 0.48
N ILE A 250 -5.96 7.96 0.69
CA ILE A 250 -5.18 7.50 1.83
C ILE A 250 -3.81 7.08 1.29
N THR A 251 -2.74 7.67 1.80
CA THR A 251 -1.36 7.35 1.39
C THR A 251 -0.56 6.95 2.61
N ALA A 252 0.10 5.79 2.60
CA ALA A 252 1.13 5.44 3.57
C ALA A 252 2.50 5.49 2.90
N ALA A 253 3.47 6.11 3.55
CA ALA A 253 4.85 6.17 3.09
C ALA A 253 5.77 5.86 4.27
N LEU A 254 6.57 4.81 4.12
CA LEU A 254 7.42 4.23 5.16
C LEU A 254 8.85 4.02 4.66
N SER A 255 9.80 4.12 5.58
CA SER A 255 11.18 3.68 5.36
C SER A 255 11.73 2.95 6.58
N GLY A 256 12.76 2.14 6.37
CA GLY A 256 13.40 1.35 7.42
C GLY A 256 13.92 0.02 6.89
N PHE A 257 13.98 -0.99 7.75
CA PHE A 257 14.44 -2.32 7.38
C PHE A 257 13.34 -3.12 6.66
N ASN A 258 13.69 -3.71 5.53
CA ASN A 258 12.92 -4.74 4.86
C ASN A 258 13.90 -5.76 4.28
N GLN A 259 14.09 -6.85 5.01
CA GLN A 259 15.01 -7.94 4.72
C GLN A 259 14.26 -9.29 4.85
N PRO A 260 14.83 -10.41 4.38
CA PRO A 260 14.14 -11.70 4.41
C PRO A 260 13.58 -12.10 5.78
N ASP A 261 14.29 -11.75 6.87
CA ASP A 261 13.96 -12.19 8.23
C ASP A 261 13.33 -11.11 9.12
N ILE A 262 13.17 -9.88 8.61
CA ILE A 262 12.63 -8.76 9.37
C ILE A 262 12.01 -7.71 8.47
N PHE A 263 10.82 -7.25 8.86
CA PHE A 263 10.24 -6.02 8.35
C PHE A 263 10.08 -5.04 9.50
N TRP A 264 10.73 -3.89 9.41
CA TRP A 264 10.57 -2.81 10.39
C TRP A 264 10.66 -1.46 9.70
N GLN A 265 9.52 -0.83 9.47
CA GLN A 265 9.47 0.47 8.83
C GLN A 265 8.56 1.43 9.58
N SER A 266 8.93 2.70 9.56
CA SER A 266 8.13 3.79 10.11
C SER A 266 8.01 4.94 9.13
N GLY A 267 7.03 5.81 9.35
CA GLY A 267 6.76 6.95 8.49
C GLY A 267 5.38 7.53 8.77
N THR A 268 4.64 7.83 7.72
CA THR A 268 3.36 8.57 7.84
C THR A 268 2.27 7.97 7.00
N LEU A 269 1.05 7.98 7.54
CA LEU A 269 -0.19 7.81 6.81
C LEU A 269 -0.87 9.17 6.67
N LYS A 270 -1.29 9.53 5.46
CA LYS A 270 -1.98 10.76 5.13
C LYS A 270 -3.39 10.47 4.61
N ILE A 271 -4.37 11.27 5.03
CA ILE A 271 -5.74 11.26 4.51
C ILE A 271 -6.00 12.64 3.90
N SER A 272 -6.38 12.68 2.63
CA SER A 272 -6.48 13.95 1.89
C SER A 272 -7.60 13.97 0.86
N LEU A 273 -8.21 15.14 0.69
CA LEU A 273 -9.29 15.40 -0.27
C LEU A 273 -8.74 15.59 -1.70
N VAL A 274 -8.21 14.52 -2.28
CA VAL A 274 -7.52 14.50 -3.58
C VAL A 274 -8.26 13.60 -4.56
N ALA A 275 -8.19 13.89 -5.87
CA ALA A 275 -8.84 13.05 -6.87
C ALA A 275 -7.97 11.83 -7.23
N PRO A 276 -8.57 10.67 -7.58
CA PRO A 276 -7.83 9.45 -7.90
C PRO A 276 -6.73 9.58 -8.97
N ALA A 277 -6.90 10.50 -9.92
CA ALA A 277 -5.96 10.72 -11.03
C ALA A 277 -4.79 11.66 -10.67
N ASP A 278 -4.83 12.34 -9.50
CA ASP A 278 -3.79 13.28 -9.14
C ASP A 278 -2.46 12.54 -8.86
N PRO A 279 -1.29 13.14 -9.17
CA PRO A 279 0.01 12.52 -8.89
C PRO A 279 0.20 12.13 -7.43
N VAL A 280 0.97 11.07 -7.18
CA VAL A 280 1.37 10.64 -5.83
C VAL A 280 2.89 10.76 -5.70
N PRO A 281 3.40 11.86 -5.12
CA PRO A 281 4.84 12.07 -4.95
C PRO A 281 5.53 10.92 -4.22
N GLU A 282 4.91 10.39 -3.17
CA GLU A 282 5.45 9.30 -2.35
C GLU A 282 5.66 8.00 -3.15
N PHE A 283 4.79 7.73 -4.12
CA PHE A 283 4.88 6.56 -5.00
C PHE A 283 5.97 6.72 -6.06
N ILE A 284 6.16 7.95 -6.56
CA ILE A 284 7.18 8.29 -7.55
C ILE A 284 8.59 8.30 -6.92
N ALA A 285 8.68 8.72 -5.65
CA ALA A 285 9.95 8.94 -4.94
C ALA A 285 10.69 7.66 -4.52
N ILE A 286 10.14 6.46 -4.78
CA ILE A 286 10.88 5.20 -4.58
C ILE A 286 11.66 4.91 -5.86
N PRO A 287 12.99 5.15 -5.90
CA PRO A 287 13.78 4.88 -7.09
C PRO A 287 13.86 3.38 -7.36
N SER A 288 14.05 3.01 -8.62
CA SER A 288 14.46 1.64 -8.96
C SER A 288 15.83 1.34 -8.35
N PRO A 289 16.13 0.07 -8.01
CA PRO A 289 17.45 -0.32 -7.54
C PRO A 289 18.52 0.18 -8.53
N SER A 290 19.58 0.77 -8.01
CA SER A 290 20.73 1.17 -8.83
C SER A 290 21.31 -0.08 -9.49
N PRO A 291 21.64 -0.06 -10.79
CA PRO A 291 22.19 -1.22 -11.48
C PRO A 291 23.46 -1.70 -10.81
#